data_AF-A0A6A0ADC0-F1
#
_entry.id   AF-A0A6A0ADC0-F1
#
_cell.length_a   1.000
_cell.length_b   1.000
_cell.length_c   1.000
_cell.angle_alpha   90.00
_cell.angle_beta   90.00
_cell.angle_gamma   90.00
#
_symmetry.space_group_name_H-M   'P 1'
#
loop_
_entity.id
_entity.type
_entity.pdbx_description
1 polymer ?
#
loop_
_entity_poly.entity_id
_entity_poly.type
_entity_poly.pdbx_seq_one_letter_code
_entity_poly.pdbx_strand_id
1 'polypeptide(L)'
;MGLAHSASPTDEYGDGSTPMGNPWAGPRCYNAPQQWQLGWSRPLQDITATTLAPGSWLTVQLPGLVLQSASFVRVTPTWNAGATTPTYFISYRPA
;
A
#
# COMPACT_ATOMS: atom_id res chain seq x y z
N MET A 1 3.71 -18.87 7.21
CA MET A 1 3.43 -17.67 6.40
C MET A 1 2.96 -16.58 7.34
N GLY A 2 3.89 -15.77 7.86
CA GLY A 2 3.57 -14.67 8.78
C GLY A 2 3.38 -13.36 8.00
N LEU A 3 2.53 -12.47 8.51
CA LEU A 3 2.44 -11.11 7.99
C LEU A 3 3.78 -10.41 8.23
N ALA A 4 4.34 -9.78 7.18
CA ALA A 4 5.51 -8.93 7.36
C ALA A 4 5.15 -7.75 8.28
N HIS A 5 6.14 -7.27 9.06
CA HIS A 5 6.05 -6.02 9.79
C HIS A 5 5.63 -4.88 8.85
N SER A 6 5.26 -3.73 9.39
CA SER A 6 4.80 -2.55 8.64
C SER A 6 5.70 -2.09 7.47
N ALA A 7 6.87 -2.70 7.28
CA ALA A 7 7.81 -2.49 6.19
C ALA A 7 8.30 -1.03 6.13
N SER A 8 8.54 -0.46 7.31
CA SER A 8 9.29 0.79 7.47
C SER A 8 10.79 0.50 7.22
N PRO A 9 11.48 1.28 6.36
CA PRO A 9 12.88 1.02 5.99
C PRO A 9 13.89 1.19 7.14
N THR A 10 13.50 1.84 8.23
CA THR A 10 14.41 2.25 9.31
C THR A 10 13.95 1.86 10.71
N ASP A 11 12.69 1.46 10.86
CA ASP A 11 12.10 1.06 12.14
C ASP A 11 10.87 0.18 11.89
N GLU A 12 11.06 -1.14 11.87
CA GLU A 12 10.03 -2.13 11.55
C GLU A 12 8.77 -1.99 12.44
N TYR A 13 8.94 -1.47 13.66
CA TYR A 13 7.87 -1.26 14.64
C TYR A 13 7.45 0.22 14.81
N GLY A 14 8.05 1.13 14.05
CA GLY A 14 7.81 2.56 14.13
C GLY A 14 6.49 3.01 13.49
N ASP A 15 5.87 2.16 12.67
CA ASP A 15 4.61 2.49 12.01
C ASP A 15 3.41 2.37 12.98
N GLY A 16 3.06 3.49 13.60
CA GLY A 16 1.86 3.68 14.41
C GLY A 16 0.53 3.39 13.70
N SER A 17 0.54 3.21 12.38
CA SER A 17 -0.69 3.17 11.60
C SER A 17 -1.26 1.76 11.39
N THR A 18 -0.52 0.69 11.69
CA THR A 18 -0.97 -0.71 11.48
C THR A 18 -0.62 -1.62 12.67
N PRO A 19 -1.42 -2.67 12.96
CA PRO A 19 -1.14 -3.61 14.07
C PRO A 19 0.23 -4.29 14.00
N MET A 20 0.79 -4.42 12.80
CA MET A 20 2.09 -5.05 12.57
C MET A 20 3.26 -4.06 12.57
N GLY A 21 3.00 -2.78 12.83
CA GLY A 21 4.01 -1.76 13.03
C GLY A 21 4.17 -1.54 14.51
N ASN A 22 3.35 -0.68 15.10
CA ASN A 22 3.45 -0.36 16.51
C ASN A 22 2.29 -0.98 17.33
N PRO A 23 2.56 -1.96 18.22
CA PRO A 23 1.53 -2.56 19.06
C PRO A 23 0.95 -1.63 20.13
N TRP A 24 1.62 -0.52 20.45
CA TRP A 24 1.19 0.46 21.47
C TRP A 24 0.21 1.51 20.95
N ALA A 25 -0.03 1.57 19.64
CA ALA A 25 -0.92 2.57 19.03
C ALA A 25 -2.43 2.26 19.17
N GLY A 26 -2.81 1.17 19.84
CA GLY A 26 -4.20 0.69 20.00
C GLY A 26 -4.69 -0.18 18.84
N PRO A 27 -5.97 -0.61 18.82
CA PRO A 27 -6.53 -1.37 17.71
C PRO A 27 -6.45 -0.56 16.41
N ARG A 28 -5.70 -1.06 15.43
CA ARG A 28 -5.57 -0.45 14.09
C ARG A 28 -6.03 -1.42 13.01
N CYS A 29 -6.40 -0.89 11.85
CA CYS A 29 -6.66 -1.71 10.68
C CYS A 29 -5.36 -2.08 9.98
N TYR A 30 -5.29 -3.28 9.39
CA TYR A 30 -4.17 -3.67 8.52
C TYR A 30 -4.00 -2.67 7.38
N ASN A 31 -2.76 -2.44 6.98
CA ASN A 31 -2.43 -1.61 5.83
C ASN A 31 -2.73 -2.36 4.50
N ALA A 32 -2.72 -1.63 3.38
CA ALA A 32 -3.02 -2.20 2.07
C ALA A 32 -2.15 -3.43 1.68
N PRO A 33 -0.82 -3.43 1.84
CA PRO A 33 -0.02 -4.61 1.46
C PRO A 33 -0.37 -5.85 2.30
N GLN A 34 -0.67 -5.69 3.60
CA GLN A 34 -1.11 -6.81 4.46
C GLN A 34 -2.48 -7.33 4.04
N GLN A 35 -3.45 -6.45 3.80
CA GLN A 35 -4.76 -6.88 3.33
C GLN A 35 -4.71 -7.55 1.95
N TRP A 36 -3.83 -7.08 1.06
CA TRP A 36 -3.60 -7.70 -0.24
C TRP A 36 -3.00 -9.10 -0.11
N GLN A 37 -1.99 -9.29 0.75
CA GLN A 37 -1.39 -10.60 1.02
C GLN A 37 -2.39 -11.60 1.62
N LEU A 38 -3.34 -11.12 2.42
CA LEU A 38 -4.43 -11.91 2.98
C LEU A 38 -5.59 -12.15 1.99
N GLY A 39 -5.58 -11.49 0.83
CA GLY A 39 -6.67 -11.54 -0.14
C GLY A 39 -7.94 -10.80 0.28
N TRP A 40 -7.87 -9.94 1.31
CA TRP A 40 -9.02 -9.18 1.82
C TRP A 40 -9.31 -7.93 0.99
N SER A 41 -8.30 -7.39 0.31
CA SER A 41 -8.46 -6.30 -0.65
C SER A 41 -7.62 -6.52 -1.90
N ARG A 42 -7.96 -5.79 -2.95
CA ARG A 42 -7.33 -5.81 -4.27
C ARG A 42 -7.05 -4.39 -4.75
N PRO A 43 -6.11 -4.21 -5.69
CA PRO A 43 -5.88 -2.91 -6.31
C PRO A 43 -7.16 -2.38 -6.97
N LEU A 44 -7.47 -1.12 -6.71
CA LEU A 44 -8.39 -0.32 -7.51
C LEU A 44 -7.76 -0.04 -8.89
N GLN A 45 -6.47 0.26 -8.90
CA GLN A 45 -5.69 0.46 -10.12
C GLN A 45 -4.22 0.07 -9.88
N ASP A 46 -3.64 -0.63 -10.84
CA ASP A 46 -2.20 -0.86 -10.94
C ASP A 46 -1.56 0.27 -11.75
N ILE A 47 -0.48 0.86 -11.22
CA ILE A 47 0.30 1.90 -11.89
C ILE A 47 1.64 1.32 -12.34
N THR A 48 1.89 1.38 -13.64
CA THR A 48 3.12 0.99 -14.31
C THR A 48 3.49 2.03 -15.37
N ALA A 49 4.58 1.79 -16.13
CA ALA A 49 5.00 2.67 -17.22
C ALA A 49 3.96 2.80 -18.34
N THR A 50 3.01 1.86 -18.44
CA THR A 50 1.95 1.89 -19.46
C THR A 50 0.75 2.73 -19.03
N THR A 51 0.55 2.93 -17.72
CA THR A 51 -0.63 3.63 -17.18
C THR A 51 -0.31 5.03 -16.64
N LEU A 52 0.97 5.34 -16.43
CA LEU A 52 1.45 6.66 -16.02
C LEU A 52 2.58 7.09 -16.96
N ALA A 53 2.25 7.91 -17.94
CA ALA A 53 3.23 8.45 -18.88
C ALA A 53 4.12 9.52 -18.21
N PRO A 54 5.40 9.63 -18.59
CA PRO A 54 6.27 10.70 -18.12
C PRO A 54 5.66 12.09 -18.33
N GLY A 55 5.78 12.96 -17.33
CA GLY A 55 5.24 14.33 -17.37
C GLY A 55 3.72 14.43 -17.24
N SER A 56 3.01 13.31 -17.04
CA SER A 56 1.56 13.29 -16.86
C SER A 56 1.17 13.10 -15.39
N TRP A 57 0.05 13.70 -15.00
CA TRP A 57 -0.58 13.45 -13.70
C TRP A 57 -1.69 12.41 -13.84
N LEU A 58 -1.79 11.51 -12.86
CA LEU A 58 -2.92 10.61 -12.72
C LEU A 58 -3.71 10.98 -11.47
N THR A 59 -5.01 11.23 -11.62
CA THR A 59 -5.93 11.50 -10.52
C THR A 59 -6.74 10.25 -10.22
N VAL A 60 -6.74 9.81 -8.95
CA VAL A 60 -7.49 8.65 -8.49
C VAL A 60 -8.34 9.02 -7.28
N GLN A 61 -9.59 8.59 -7.26
CA GLN A 61 -10.46 8.67 -6.08
C GLN A 61 -10.31 7.39 -5.26
N LEU A 62 -9.69 7.48 -4.09
CA LEU A 62 -9.46 6.34 -3.21
C LEU A 62 -10.63 6.22 -2.22
N PRO A 63 -11.42 5.13 -2.26
CA PRO A 63 -12.36 4.85 -1.18
C PRO A 63 -11.57 4.50 0.09
N GLY A 64 -12.23 4.57 1.25
CA GLY A 64 -11.64 4.10 2.50
C GLY A 64 -11.29 2.60 2.39
N LEU A 65 -10.07 2.23 2.81
CA LEU A 65 -9.55 0.87 2.72
C LEU A 65 -10.49 -0.20 3.31
N VAL A 66 -11.22 0.16 4.37
CA VAL A 66 -12.18 -0.72 5.08
C VAL A 66 -13.55 -0.78 4.42
N LEU A 67 -13.87 0.13 3.50
CA LEU A 67 -15.21 0.30 2.94
C LEU A 67 -15.42 -0.50 1.66
N GLN A 68 -14.36 -0.82 0.93
CA GLN A 68 -14.43 -1.52 -0.36
C GLN A 68 -13.27 -2.50 -0.52
N SER A 69 -13.52 -3.61 -1.23
CA SER A 69 -12.47 -4.57 -1.56
C SER A 69 -11.43 -3.99 -2.55
N ALA A 70 -11.86 -3.13 -3.48
CA ALA A 70 -10.97 -2.45 -4.42
C ALA A 70 -10.70 -1.02 -3.91
N SER A 71 -9.60 -0.83 -3.19
CA SER A 71 -9.49 0.35 -2.31
C SER A 71 -8.09 0.93 -2.14
N PHE A 72 -7.13 0.44 -2.91
CA PHE A 72 -5.78 1.00 -2.93
C PHE A 72 -5.20 1.00 -4.34
N VAL A 73 -4.20 1.85 -4.56
CA VAL A 73 -3.40 1.87 -5.78
C VAL A 73 -2.09 1.13 -5.51
N ARG A 74 -1.69 0.26 -6.44
CA ARG A 74 -0.40 -0.43 -6.37
C ARG A 74 0.50 0.10 -7.47
N VAL A 75 1.64 0.67 -7.09
CA VAL A 75 2.60 1.25 -8.03
C VAL A 75 3.76 0.28 -8.19
N THR A 76 3.91 -0.28 -9.37
CA THR A 76 5.04 -1.11 -9.77
C THR A 76 5.85 -0.31 -10.79
N PRO A 77 6.98 0.30 -10.39
CA PRO A 77 7.75 1.22 -11.24
C PRO A 77 8.50 0.52 -12.39
N THR A 78 7.78 -0.03 -13.36
CA THR A 78 8.38 -0.75 -14.50
C THR A 78 9.26 0.14 -15.39
N TRP A 79 9.14 1.46 -15.26
CA TRP A 79 10.01 2.45 -15.92
C TRP A 79 11.43 2.50 -15.34
N ASN A 80 11.70 1.84 -14.21
CA ASN A 80 13.03 1.73 -13.60
C ASN A 80 13.59 0.30 -13.71
N ALA A 81 13.41 -0.33 -14.88
CA ALA A 81 13.86 -1.69 -15.14
C ALA A 81 15.40 -1.77 -15.02
N GLY A 82 15.90 -2.46 -13.99
CA GLY A 82 17.33 -2.63 -13.72
C GLY A 82 17.76 -2.24 -12.30
N ALA A 83 16.92 -1.50 -11.57
CA ALA A 83 17.12 -1.24 -10.13
C ALA A 83 16.13 -2.08 -9.29
N THR A 84 16.53 -2.46 -8.08
CA THR A 84 15.65 -3.04 -7.06
C THR A 84 14.68 -1.97 -6.55
N THR A 85 13.71 -1.61 -7.39
CA THR A 85 12.68 -0.64 -7.03
C THR A 85 11.53 -1.36 -6.34
N PRO A 86 11.19 -1.01 -5.09
CA PRO A 86 10.08 -1.65 -4.40
C PRO A 86 8.74 -1.31 -5.05
N THR A 87 7.75 -2.16 -4.81
CA THR A 87 6.35 -1.84 -5.12
C THR A 87 5.78 -0.98 -4.01
N TYR A 88 5.10 0.10 -4.38
CA TYR A 88 4.45 1.00 -3.43
C TYR A 88 2.94 0.75 -3.38
N PHE A 89 2.33 0.99 -2.22
CA PHE A 89 0.89 0.87 -2.01
C PHE A 89 0.36 2.19 -1.47
N ILE A 90 -0.61 2.78 -2.15
CA ILE A 90 -1.25 4.04 -1.75
C ILE A 90 -2.69 3.73 -1.39
N SER A 91 -3.07 3.99 -0.14
CA SER A 91 -4.42 3.72 0.38
C SER A 91 -4.91 4.84 1.28
N TYR A 92 -6.19 5.14 1.22
CA TYR A 92 -6.83 6.07 2.16
C TYR A 92 -7.41 5.30 3.34
N ARG A 93 -7.11 5.75 4.55
CA ARG A 93 -7.69 5.21 5.79
C ARG A 93 -8.31 6.37 6.57
N PRO A 94 -9.64 6.37 6.78
CA PRO A 94 -10.26 7.35 7.66
C PRO A 94 -9.69 7.19 9.08
N ALA A 95 -9.56 8.33 9.79
CA ALA A 95 -9.03 8.40 11.15
C ALA A 95 -10.01 7.81 12.17
#